data_AF-A0A668AQ17-F1
#
_entry.id   AF-A0A668AQ17-F1
#
_cell.length_a   1.000
_cell.length_b   1.000
_cell.length_c   1.000
_cell.angle_alpha   90.00
_cell.angle_beta   90.00
_cell.angle_gamma   90.00
#
_symmetry.space_group_name_H-M   'P 1'
#
loop_
_entity.id
_entity.type
_entity.pdbx_description
1 polymer ?
#
loop_
_entity_poly.entity_id
_entity_poly.type
_entity_poly.pdbx_seq_one_letter_code
_entity_poly.pdbx_strand_id
1 'polypeptide(L)'
;MTQERNQLKSSLSSMSQEQNQLQTSLNNMTQERNQLQTSLNSMSQEQNQLQTSLNNMTQESNQLKTSLNSTTQERNQLQTSLNNMTQERNQLQTSLNIMSQDQEQNQLQTSLNNMTQERNQLQTSLNSTTQERNQLQTSLNSMTQEKHQLQMEIERLTLKIKELTPCPDGWTHFNSSCYFNSSESKSWDESRQDCLRRGADLVIINSREENSFLKKFGLRVWIGLSDLETEGEWKWVDGSSLSYTSWAKGQPDDAPGGEDCGEVRPERDGWNDLFCTHSLHWVCEKKTPVHPVGI
;
A
#
# COMPACT_ATOMS: atom_id res chain seq x y z
N MET A 1 -71.33 152.04 -66.93
CA MET A 1 -72.43 151.10 -66.61
C MET A 1 -72.38 149.79 -67.42
N THR A 2 -72.16 149.77 -68.75
CA THR A 2 -72.21 148.53 -69.56
C THR A 2 -70.96 147.63 -69.43
N GLN A 3 -69.78 148.22 -69.22
CA GLN A 3 -68.50 147.51 -69.14
C GLN A 3 -68.32 146.78 -67.79
N GLU A 4 -68.69 147.43 -66.67
CA GLU A 4 -68.69 146.84 -65.32
C GLU A 4 -69.66 145.65 -65.19
N ARG A 5 -70.86 145.75 -65.78
CA ARG A 5 -71.86 144.66 -65.75
C ARG A 5 -71.36 143.40 -66.47
N ASN A 6 -70.66 143.57 -67.60
CA ASN A 6 -70.09 142.46 -68.36
C ASN A 6 -68.89 141.82 -67.64
N GLN A 7 -68.05 142.63 -66.99
CA GLN A 7 -66.97 142.14 -66.12
C GLN A 7 -67.52 141.34 -64.92
N LEU A 8 -68.55 141.85 -64.23
CA LEU A 8 -69.22 141.15 -63.13
C LEU A 8 -69.82 139.81 -63.56
N LYS A 9 -70.46 139.75 -64.73
CA LYS A 9 -71.06 138.51 -65.26
C LYS A 9 -70.00 137.48 -65.64
N SER A 10 -68.87 137.92 -66.20
CA SER A 10 -67.71 137.06 -66.48
C SER A 10 -67.08 136.53 -65.20
N SER A 11 -66.88 137.38 -64.19
CA SER A 11 -66.36 136.97 -62.88
C SER A 11 -67.29 135.99 -62.18
N LEU A 12 -68.62 136.20 -62.22
CA LEU A 12 -69.60 135.28 -61.65
C LEU A 12 -69.60 133.91 -62.33
N SER A 13 -69.46 133.88 -63.67
CA SER A 13 -69.33 132.64 -64.44
C SER A 13 -68.03 131.90 -64.10
N SER A 14 -66.91 132.63 -63.98
CA SER A 14 -65.61 132.08 -63.57
C SER A 14 -65.67 131.49 -62.16
N MET A 15 -66.26 132.23 -61.21
CA MET A 15 -66.45 131.77 -59.83
C MET A 15 -67.33 130.52 -59.75
N SER A 16 -68.40 130.45 -60.56
CA SER A 16 -69.25 129.25 -60.62
C SER A 16 -68.50 128.05 -61.19
N GLN A 17 -67.65 128.26 -62.21
CA GLN A 17 -66.83 127.20 -62.78
C GLN A 17 -65.78 126.69 -61.78
N GLU A 18 -65.14 127.61 -61.04
CA GLU A 18 -64.19 127.29 -59.97
C GLU A 18 -64.89 126.56 -58.80
N GLN A 19 -66.10 127.00 -58.41
CA GLN A 19 -66.91 126.32 -57.41
C GLN A 19 -67.26 124.88 -57.83
N ASN A 20 -67.63 124.66 -59.09
CA ASN A 20 -67.91 123.32 -59.62
C ASN A 20 -66.65 122.44 -59.65
N GLN A 21 -65.50 122.99 -60.05
CA GLN A 21 -64.22 122.28 -60.02
C GLN A 21 -63.81 121.90 -58.59
N LEU A 22 -63.98 122.82 -57.64
CA LEU A 22 -63.74 122.56 -56.22
C LEU A 22 -64.68 121.48 -55.68
N GLN A 23 -65.96 121.50 -56.07
CA GLN A 23 -66.93 120.47 -55.67
C GLN A 23 -66.57 119.09 -56.24
N THR A 24 -66.15 119.00 -57.50
CA THR A 24 -65.66 117.75 -58.09
C THR A 24 -64.41 117.25 -57.37
N SER A 25 -63.45 118.14 -57.08
CA SER A 25 -62.24 117.80 -56.33
C SER A 25 -62.57 117.30 -54.92
N LEU A 26 -63.50 117.97 -54.22
CA LEU A 26 -63.96 117.56 -52.90
C LEU A 26 -64.65 116.19 -52.92
N ASN A 27 -65.46 115.91 -53.94
CA ASN A 27 -66.10 114.61 -54.12
C ASN A 27 -65.05 113.51 -54.37
N ASN A 28 -64.06 113.77 -55.22
CA ASN A 28 -62.96 112.84 -55.50
C ASN A 28 -62.13 112.56 -54.24
N MET A 29 -61.73 113.61 -53.50
CA MET A 29 -61.02 113.46 -52.23
C MET A 29 -61.85 112.68 -51.19
N THR A 30 -63.16 112.86 -51.16
CA THR A 30 -64.06 112.10 -50.27
C THR A 30 -64.08 110.62 -50.65
N GLN A 31 -64.11 110.31 -51.94
CA GLN A 31 -64.06 108.95 -52.44
C GLN A 31 -62.72 108.28 -52.11
N GLU A 32 -61.60 108.96 -52.34
CA GLU A 32 -60.26 108.47 -51.97
C GLU A 32 -60.13 108.24 -50.46
N ARG A 33 -60.60 109.20 -49.63
CA ARG A 33 -60.63 109.04 -48.17
C ARG A 33 -61.44 107.81 -47.75
N ASN A 34 -62.60 107.59 -48.38
CA ASN A 34 -63.43 106.43 -48.07
C ASN A 34 -62.75 105.11 -48.50
N GLN A 35 -62.08 105.08 -49.66
CA GLN A 35 -61.29 103.92 -50.11
C GLN A 35 -60.12 103.64 -49.15
N LEU A 36 -59.39 104.67 -48.74
CA LEU A 36 -58.32 104.56 -47.75
C LEU A 36 -58.83 104.06 -46.41
N GLN A 37 -60.01 104.50 -45.96
CA GLN A 37 -60.65 104.02 -44.75
C GLN A 37 -61.00 102.53 -44.84
N THR A 38 -61.53 102.07 -45.98
CA THR A 38 -61.80 100.65 -46.23
C THR A 38 -60.51 99.83 -46.20
N SER A 39 -59.45 100.29 -46.86
CA SER A 39 -58.15 99.63 -46.83
C SER A 39 -57.54 99.58 -45.43
N LEU A 40 -57.65 100.66 -44.66
CA LEU A 40 -57.20 100.72 -43.27
C LEU A 40 -57.96 99.72 -42.38
N ASN A 41 -59.27 99.61 -42.57
CA ASN A 41 -60.09 98.64 -41.86
C ASN A 41 -59.69 97.19 -42.24
N SER A 42 -59.42 96.93 -43.52
CA SER A 42 -58.95 95.62 -43.99
C SER A 42 -57.59 95.26 -43.39
N MET A 43 -56.63 96.19 -43.42
CA MET A 43 -55.30 95.98 -42.82
C MET A 43 -55.38 95.76 -41.31
N SER A 44 -56.29 96.44 -40.61
CA SER A 44 -56.52 96.20 -39.18
C SER A 44 -57.07 94.80 -38.91
N GLN A 45 -57.97 94.29 -39.78
CA GLN A 45 -58.45 92.92 -39.68
C GLN A 45 -57.34 91.90 -39.94
N GLU A 46 -56.51 92.10 -40.97
CA GLU A 46 -55.34 91.25 -41.24
C GLU A 46 -54.35 91.27 -40.09
N GLN A 47 -54.05 92.44 -39.51
CA GLN A 47 -53.19 92.57 -38.33
C GLN A 47 -53.73 91.76 -37.15
N ASN A 48 -55.05 91.81 -36.91
CA ASN A 48 -55.68 91.03 -35.84
C ASN A 48 -55.58 89.51 -36.11
N GLN A 49 -55.79 89.07 -37.35
CA GLN A 49 -55.64 87.66 -37.74
C GLN A 49 -54.20 87.16 -37.58
N LEU A 50 -53.22 87.98 -37.98
CA LEU A 50 -51.80 87.68 -37.78
C LEU A 50 -51.44 87.62 -36.30
N GLN A 51 -51.98 88.53 -35.47
CA GLN A 51 -51.77 88.50 -34.03
C GLN A 51 -52.33 87.22 -33.38
N THR A 52 -53.53 86.79 -33.78
CA THR A 52 -54.09 85.51 -33.33
C THR A 52 -53.21 84.34 -33.75
N SER A 53 -52.74 84.33 -34.99
CA SER A 53 -51.85 83.27 -35.51
C SER A 53 -50.52 83.23 -34.75
N LEU A 54 -49.94 84.39 -34.45
CA LEU A 54 -48.71 84.49 -33.65
C LEU A 54 -48.91 83.99 -32.22
N ASN A 55 -50.04 84.31 -31.60
CA ASN A 55 -50.38 83.82 -30.26
C ASN A 55 -50.52 82.28 -30.26
N ASN A 56 -51.19 81.71 -31.27
CA ASN A 56 -51.34 80.27 -31.42
C ASN A 56 -49.98 79.57 -31.62
N MET A 57 -49.14 80.09 -32.52
CA MET A 57 -47.79 79.55 -32.74
C MET A 57 -46.92 79.64 -31.48
N THR A 58 -47.06 80.71 -30.69
CA THR A 58 -46.34 80.84 -29.41
C THR A 58 -46.79 79.77 -28.41
N GLN A 59 -48.10 79.47 -28.36
CA GLN A 59 -48.64 78.42 -27.51
C GLN A 59 -48.12 77.03 -27.94
N GLU A 60 -48.14 76.73 -29.24
CA GLU A 60 -47.58 75.48 -29.78
C GLU A 60 -46.08 75.35 -29.50
N SER A 61 -45.31 76.43 -29.69
CA SER A 61 -43.89 76.45 -29.36
C SER A 61 -43.63 76.17 -27.87
N ASN A 62 -44.48 76.69 -26.97
CA ASN A 62 -44.38 76.42 -25.54
C ASN A 62 -44.76 74.98 -25.19
N GLN A 63 -45.77 74.41 -25.85
CA GLN A 63 -46.14 73.00 -25.69
C GLN A 63 -45.00 72.07 -26.15
N LEU A 64 -44.42 72.33 -27.32
CA LEU A 64 -43.28 71.58 -27.84
C LEU A 64 -42.07 71.65 -26.91
N LYS A 65 -41.79 72.83 -26.32
CA LYS A 65 -40.71 72.99 -25.34
C LYS A 65 -40.93 72.13 -24.09
N THR A 66 -42.17 72.06 -23.60
CA THR A 66 -42.54 71.20 -22.46
C THR A 66 -42.37 69.72 -22.82
N SER A 67 -42.85 69.29 -23.99
CA SER A 67 -42.66 67.91 -24.47
C SER A 67 -41.18 67.55 -24.62
N LEU A 68 -40.36 68.44 -25.20
CA LEU A 68 -38.92 68.25 -25.34
C LEU A 68 -38.22 68.07 -23.99
N ASN A 69 -38.62 68.86 -22.99
CA ASN A 69 -38.08 68.72 -21.63
C ASN A 69 -38.46 67.37 -21.01
N SER A 70 -39.71 66.91 -21.17
CA SER A 70 -40.16 65.59 -20.70
C SER A 70 -39.37 64.47 -21.35
N THR A 71 -39.24 64.47 -22.68
CA THR A 71 -38.48 63.46 -23.41
C THR A 71 -37.00 63.47 -23.04
N THR A 72 -36.43 64.65 -22.76
CA THR A 72 -35.04 64.75 -22.26
C THR A 72 -34.88 64.10 -20.89
N GLN A 73 -35.86 64.30 -20.01
CA GLN A 73 -35.87 63.67 -18.68
C GLN A 73 -36.00 62.15 -18.79
N GLU A 74 -36.90 61.65 -19.63
CA GLU A 74 -37.07 60.21 -19.91
C GLU A 74 -35.78 59.60 -20.46
N ARG A 75 -35.14 60.26 -21.43
CA ARG A 75 -33.85 59.83 -21.98
C ARG A 75 -32.77 59.74 -20.90
N ASN A 76 -32.71 60.71 -19.98
CA ASN A 76 -31.73 60.72 -18.89
C ASN A 76 -32.00 59.60 -17.87
N GLN A 77 -33.27 59.28 -17.61
CA GLN A 77 -33.66 58.14 -16.78
C GLN A 77 -33.24 56.82 -17.42
N LEU A 78 -33.52 56.64 -18.72
CA LEU A 78 -33.10 55.46 -19.47
C LEU A 78 -31.58 55.30 -19.51
N GLN A 79 -30.84 56.40 -19.65
CA GLN A 79 -29.37 56.38 -19.59
C GLN A 79 -28.86 55.89 -18.24
N THR A 80 -29.50 56.31 -17.14
CA THR A 80 -29.16 55.84 -15.80
C THR A 80 -29.44 54.35 -15.65
N SER A 81 -30.60 53.87 -16.10
CA SER A 81 -30.94 52.45 -16.09
C SER A 81 -29.96 51.60 -16.92
N LEU A 82 -29.55 52.10 -18.09
CA LEU A 82 -28.57 51.41 -18.93
C LEU A 82 -27.19 51.30 -18.26
N ASN A 83 -26.76 52.36 -17.57
CA ASN A 83 -25.51 52.34 -16.80
C ASN A 83 -25.57 51.30 -15.67
N ASN A 84 -26.69 51.24 -14.95
CA ASN A 84 -26.88 50.25 -13.88
C ASN A 84 -26.89 48.80 -14.43
N MET A 85 -27.64 48.54 -15.50
CA MET A 85 -27.64 47.23 -16.15
C MET A 85 -26.25 46.82 -16.66
N THR A 86 -25.45 47.78 -17.14
CA THR A 86 -24.07 47.52 -17.56
C THR A 86 -23.19 47.10 -16.37
N GLN A 87 -23.37 47.73 -15.22
CA GLN A 87 -22.66 47.35 -13.99
C GLN A 87 -23.07 45.96 -13.52
N GLU A 88 -24.37 45.65 -13.47
CA GLU A 88 -24.88 44.32 -13.10
C GLU A 88 -24.34 43.23 -14.02
N ARG A 89 -24.37 43.45 -15.34
CA ARG A 89 -23.79 42.52 -16.32
C ARG A 89 -22.31 42.30 -16.06
N ASN A 90 -21.54 43.35 -15.78
CA ASN A 90 -20.11 43.22 -15.49
C ASN A 90 -19.84 42.47 -14.17
N GLN A 91 -20.68 42.68 -13.14
CA GLN A 91 -20.61 41.93 -11.89
C GLN A 91 -20.93 40.44 -12.11
N LEU A 92 -21.99 40.13 -12.85
CA LEU A 92 -22.36 38.76 -13.22
C LEU A 92 -21.26 38.08 -14.05
N GLN A 93 -20.66 38.79 -15.01
CA GLN A 93 -19.53 38.27 -15.79
C GLN A 93 -18.33 37.96 -14.89
N THR A 94 -18.06 38.80 -13.89
CA THR A 94 -16.98 38.57 -12.93
C THR A 94 -17.27 37.33 -12.07
N SER A 95 -18.49 37.21 -11.54
CA SER A 95 -18.93 36.02 -10.79
C SER A 95 -18.87 34.75 -11.65
N LEU A 96 -19.28 34.83 -12.91
CA LEU A 96 -19.22 33.71 -13.85
C LEU A 96 -17.77 33.28 -14.14
N ASN A 97 -16.85 34.23 -14.30
CA ASN A 97 -15.43 33.94 -14.48
C ASN A 97 -14.81 33.28 -13.24
N ILE A 98 -15.20 33.71 -12.04
CA ILE A 98 -14.77 33.10 -10.76
C ILE A 98 -15.30 31.66 -10.65
N MET A 99 -16.59 31.44 -10.93
CA MET A 99 -17.18 30.09 -10.92
C MET A 99 -16.59 29.17 -12.01
N SER A 100 -16.19 29.73 -13.15
CA SER A 100 -15.53 28.98 -14.23
C SER A 100 -14.08 28.61 -13.91
N GLN A 101 -13.49 29.17 -12.85
CA GLN A 101 -12.12 28.91 -12.38
C GLN A 101 -12.12 28.13 -11.04
N ASP A 102 -12.96 27.11 -10.90
CA ASP A 102 -13.00 26.27 -9.68
C ASP A 102 -11.66 25.54 -9.45
N GLN A 103 -10.79 26.18 -8.68
CA GLN A 103 -9.47 25.70 -8.27
C GLN A 103 -9.56 24.36 -7.50
N GLU A 104 -10.66 24.14 -6.78
CA GLU A 104 -10.93 22.89 -6.06
C GLU A 104 -11.20 21.71 -7.01
N GLN A 105 -11.90 21.92 -8.12
CA GLN A 105 -12.18 20.85 -9.07
C GLN A 105 -10.90 20.39 -9.79
N ASN A 106 -10.01 21.32 -10.13
CA ASN A 106 -8.69 21.01 -10.70
C ASN A 106 -7.76 20.33 -9.70
N GLN A 107 -7.78 20.74 -8.42
CA GLN A 107 -7.03 20.08 -7.35
C GLN A 107 -7.53 18.67 -7.09
N LEU A 108 -8.86 18.47 -7.04
CA LEU A 108 -9.48 17.15 -6.89
C LEU A 108 -9.19 16.26 -8.10
N GLN A 109 -9.23 16.78 -9.32
CA GLN A 109 -8.87 16.03 -10.53
C GLN A 109 -7.39 15.60 -10.51
N THR A 110 -6.49 16.48 -10.08
CA THR A 110 -5.07 16.17 -9.93
C THR A 110 -4.87 15.08 -8.87
N SER A 111 -5.53 15.22 -7.71
CA SER A 111 -5.48 14.24 -6.63
C SER A 111 -6.04 12.88 -7.07
N LEU A 112 -7.13 12.88 -7.83
CA LEU A 112 -7.74 11.67 -8.41
C LEU A 112 -6.80 10.98 -9.41
N ASN A 113 -6.12 11.75 -10.25
CA ASN A 113 -5.12 11.21 -11.18
C ASN A 113 -3.94 10.58 -10.44
N ASN A 114 -3.44 11.24 -9.40
CA ASN A 114 -2.35 10.72 -8.56
C ASN A 114 -2.77 9.42 -7.84
N MET A 115 -3.94 9.39 -7.21
CA MET A 115 -4.47 8.18 -6.58
C MET A 115 -4.69 7.04 -7.58
N THR A 116 -5.12 7.37 -8.80
CA THR A 116 -5.26 6.37 -9.87
C THR A 116 -3.90 5.78 -10.27
N GLN A 117 -2.87 6.61 -10.34
CA GLN A 117 -1.50 6.17 -10.62
C GLN A 117 -0.95 5.28 -9.49
N GLU A 118 -1.10 5.69 -8.24
CA GLU A 118 -0.71 4.90 -7.07
C GLU A 118 -1.42 3.55 -7.03
N ARG A 119 -2.74 3.53 -7.25
CA ARG A 119 -3.52 2.29 -7.35
C ARG A 119 -2.97 1.36 -8.44
N ASN A 120 -2.62 1.90 -9.61
CA ASN A 120 -2.08 1.10 -10.71
C ASN A 120 -0.67 0.54 -10.37
N GLN A 121 0.15 1.32 -9.66
CA GLN A 121 1.44 0.86 -9.15
C GLN A 121 1.25 -0.27 -8.12
N LEU A 122 0.34 -0.10 -7.16
CA LEU A 122 0.00 -1.12 -6.17
C LEU A 122 -0.54 -2.41 -6.83
N GLN A 123 -1.38 -2.28 -7.86
CA GLN A 123 -1.86 -3.43 -8.64
C GLN A 123 -0.72 -4.19 -9.30
N THR A 124 0.28 -3.48 -9.83
CA THR A 124 1.47 -4.09 -10.45
C THR A 124 2.30 -4.84 -9.41
N SER A 125 2.54 -4.22 -8.25
CA SER A 125 3.25 -4.87 -7.13
C SER A 125 2.51 -6.11 -6.63
N LEU A 126 1.19 -6.04 -6.49
CA LEU A 126 0.36 -7.19 -6.08
C LEU A 126 0.47 -8.36 -7.04
N ASN A 127 0.48 -8.10 -8.35
CA ASN A 127 0.66 -9.13 -9.37
C ASN A 127 2.04 -9.79 -9.26
N SER A 128 3.11 -9.00 -9.03
CA SER A 128 4.47 -9.52 -8.83
C SER A 128 4.57 -10.42 -7.60
N THR A 129 4.06 -9.96 -6.45
CA THR A 129 4.05 -10.74 -5.20
C THR A 129 3.21 -12.03 -5.35
N THR A 130 2.11 -11.98 -6.11
CA THR A 130 1.32 -13.19 -6.40
C THR A 130 2.12 -14.21 -7.21
N GLN A 131 2.91 -13.75 -8.17
CA GLN A 131 3.78 -14.62 -8.97
C GLN A 131 4.89 -15.25 -8.11
N GLU A 132 5.56 -14.47 -7.27
CA GLU A 132 6.58 -14.96 -6.33
C GLU A 132 6.00 -16.01 -5.37
N ARG A 133 4.82 -15.74 -4.80
CA ARG A 133 4.11 -16.70 -3.94
C ARG A 133 3.83 -18.01 -4.67
N ASN A 134 3.40 -17.97 -5.92
CA ASN A 134 3.12 -19.18 -6.70
C ASN A 134 4.40 -19.98 -7.03
N GLN A 135 5.52 -19.28 -7.29
CA GLN A 135 6.82 -19.91 -7.45
C GLN A 135 7.29 -20.60 -6.16
N LEU A 136 7.19 -19.90 -5.03
CA LEU A 136 7.53 -20.48 -3.72
C LEU A 136 6.66 -21.69 -3.36
N GLN A 137 5.36 -21.64 -3.68
CA GLN A 137 4.47 -22.78 -3.48
C GLN A 137 4.90 -24.00 -4.31
N THR A 138 5.34 -23.78 -5.54
CA THR A 138 5.83 -24.86 -6.41
C THR A 138 7.11 -25.48 -5.83
N SER A 139 8.06 -24.65 -5.40
CA SER A 139 9.29 -25.12 -4.74
C SER A 139 9.00 -25.89 -3.44
N LEU A 140 8.04 -25.41 -2.63
CA LEU A 140 7.63 -26.09 -1.40
C LEU A 140 7.05 -27.48 -1.68
N ASN A 141 6.21 -27.61 -2.71
CA ASN A 141 5.65 -28.90 -3.11
C ASN A 141 6.76 -29.87 -3.55
N SER A 142 7.74 -29.39 -4.33
CA SER A 142 8.90 -30.20 -4.76
C SER A 142 9.73 -30.67 -3.57
N MET A 143 10.08 -29.78 -2.63
CA MET A 143 10.84 -30.14 -1.43
C MET A 143 10.08 -31.12 -0.53
N THR A 144 8.75 -30.99 -0.45
CA THR A 144 7.90 -31.92 0.31
C THR A 144 7.95 -33.32 -0.28
N GLN A 145 7.92 -33.43 -1.61
CA GLN A 145 8.04 -34.71 -2.30
C GLN A 145 9.43 -35.33 -2.14
N GLU A 146 10.50 -34.54 -2.25
CA GLU A 146 11.87 -34.99 -2.04
C GLU A 146 12.09 -35.47 -0.60
N LYS A 147 11.58 -34.73 0.39
CA LYS A 147 11.60 -35.15 1.79
C LYS A 147 10.93 -36.50 1.98
N HIS A 148 9.75 -36.70 1.39
CA HIS A 148 9.04 -37.97 1.50
C HIS A 148 9.84 -39.12 0.87
N GLN A 149 10.46 -38.88 -0.30
CA GLN A 149 11.31 -39.87 -0.96
C GLN A 149 12.51 -40.28 -0.09
N LEU A 150 13.17 -39.31 0.54
CA LEU A 150 14.30 -39.56 1.43
C LEU A 150 13.87 -40.30 2.71
N GLN A 151 12.70 -39.98 3.26
CA GLN A 151 12.16 -40.69 4.43
C GLN A 151 11.93 -42.18 4.13
N MET A 152 11.35 -42.50 2.97
CA MET A 152 11.14 -43.89 2.55
C MET A 152 12.47 -44.64 2.38
N GLU A 153 13.50 -43.97 1.84
CA GLU A 153 14.82 -44.60 1.67
C GLU A 153 15.52 -44.83 3.01
N ILE A 154 15.43 -43.90 3.96
CA ILE A 154 15.96 -44.06 5.32
C ILE A 154 15.31 -45.26 6.02
N GLU A 155 13.98 -45.40 5.92
CA GLU A 155 13.26 -46.52 6.53
C GLU A 155 13.71 -47.86 5.93
N ARG A 156 13.82 -47.93 4.60
CA ARG A 156 14.34 -49.10 3.87
C ARG A 156 15.76 -49.48 4.30
N LEU A 157 16.67 -48.52 4.39
CA LEU A 157 18.06 -48.75 4.78
C LEU A 157 18.17 -49.18 6.25
N THR A 158 17.35 -48.61 7.13
CA THR A 158 17.28 -48.99 8.55
C THR A 158 16.89 -50.45 8.71
N LEU A 159 15.90 -50.92 7.94
CA LEU A 159 15.51 -52.33 7.92
C LEU A 159 16.64 -53.21 7.38
N LYS A 160 17.33 -52.79 6.31
CA LYS A 160 18.42 -53.56 5.72
C LYS A 160 19.61 -53.72 6.67
N ILE A 161 19.94 -52.69 7.46
CA ILE A 161 21.02 -52.76 8.46
C ILE A 161 20.67 -53.79 9.56
N LYS A 162 19.40 -53.82 10.00
CA LYS A 162 18.94 -54.78 11.01
C LYS A 162 19.12 -56.24 10.54
N GLU A 163 18.92 -56.51 9.25
CA GLU A 163 19.06 -57.84 8.66
C GLU A 163 20.52 -58.27 8.44
N LEU A 164 21.48 -57.33 8.35
CA LEU A 164 22.86 -57.64 7.96
C LEU A 164 23.77 -58.08 9.12
N THR A 165 23.38 -57.89 10.38
CA THR A 165 24.17 -58.34 11.55
C THR A 165 23.28 -58.72 12.75
N PRO A 166 22.49 -59.81 12.69
CA PRO A 166 21.80 -60.28 13.87
C PRO A 166 22.80 -60.98 14.80
N CYS A 167 22.94 -60.44 16.02
CA CYS A 167 23.49 -61.24 17.10
C CYS A 167 22.63 -62.49 17.31
N PRO A 168 23.21 -63.64 17.72
CA PRO A 168 22.41 -64.83 17.97
C PRO A 168 21.30 -64.56 18.99
N ASP A 169 20.21 -65.33 18.93
CA ASP A 169 19.12 -65.19 19.89
C ASP A 169 19.63 -65.27 21.33
N GLY A 170 19.22 -64.32 22.18
CA GLY A 170 19.70 -64.18 23.56
C GLY A 170 21.01 -63.40 23.72
N TRP A 171 21.58 -62.87 22.64
CA TRP A 171 22.74 -61.98 22.67
C TRP A 171 22.35 -60.53 22.42
N THR A 172 23.03 -59.61 23.08
CA THR A 172 22.83 -58.17 22.90
C THR A 172 23.88 -57.61 21.96
N HIS A 173 23.45 -56.89 20.93
CA HIS A 173 24.35 -56.16 20.03
C HIS A 173 24.82 -54.86 20.67
N PHE A 174 26.14 -54.64 20.70
CA PHE A 174 26.72 -53.33 21.02
C PHE A 174 27.96 -53.11 20.16
N ASN A 175 28.02 -51.95 19.49
CA ASN A 175 29.05 -51.61 18.50
C ASN A 175 29.26 -52.70 17.44
N SER A 176 30.44 -53.34 17.39
CA SER A 176 30.80 -54.37 16.41
C SER A 176 30.89 -55.76 17.04
N SER A 177 30.15 -55.96 18.15
CA SER A 177 30.19 -57.18 18.94
C SER A 177 28.81 -57.60 19.43
N CYS A 178 28.67 -58.88 19.67
CA CYS A 178 27.55 -59.51 20.35
C CYS A 178 27.99 -59.93 21.74
N TYR A 179 27.16 -59.64 22.74
CA TYR A 179 27.44 -59.93 24.14
C TYR A 179 26.39 -60.88 24.71
N PHE A 180 26.85 -61.96 25.35
CA PHE A 180 26.00 -62.88 26.10
C PHE A 180 26.22 -62.64 27.59
N ASN A 181 25.15 -62.38 28.32
CA ASN A 181 25.18 -62.29 29.77
C ASN A 181 24.65 -63.59 30.37
N SER A 182 25.43 -64.23 31.23
CA SER A 182 25.06 -65.49 31.86
C SER A 182 23.86 -65.33 32.81
N SER A 183 23.03 -66.36 32.92
CA SER A 183 21.99 -66.46 33.96
C SER A 183 22.40 -67.30 35.17
N GLU A 184 23.54 -67.97 35.11
CA GLU A 184 24.11 -68.81 36.16
C GLU A 184 25.50 -68.29 36.55
N SER A 185 26.11 -68.87 37.59
CA SER A 185 27.44 -68.49 38.07
C SER A 185 28.41 -69.65 37.96
N LYS A 186 29.66 -69.38 37.56
CA LYS A 186 30.74 -70.37 37.35
C LYS A 186 32.09 -69.81 37.79
N SER A 187 33.09 -70.67 37.96
CA SER A 187 34.49 -70.22 38.08
C SER A 187 34.95 -69.51 36.81
N TRP A 188 36.05 -68.75 36.88
CA TRP A 188 36.55 -68.00 35.73
C TRP A 188 36.87 -68.93 34.54
N ASP A 189 37.54 -70.05 34.82
CA ASP A 189 37.91 -71.03 33.79
C ASP A 189 36.68 -71.70 33.16
N GLU A 190 35.71 -72.14 33.98
CA GLU A 190 34.45 -72.71 33.49
C GLU A 190 33.62 -71.70 32.67
N SER A 191 33.66 -70.43 33.06
CA SER A 191 33.02 -69.32 32.34
C SER A 191 33.65 -69.11 30.96
N ARG A 192 34.99 -69.11 30.90
CA ARG A 192 35.73 -69.02 29.65
C ARG A 192 35.41 -70.19 28.72
N GLN A 193 35.43 -71.41 29.26
CA GLN A 193 35.06 -72.60 28.49
C GLN A 193 33.62 -72.54 27.97
N ASP A 194 32.69 -71.94 28.71
CA ASP A 194 31.33 -71.71 28.21
C ASP A 194 31.28 -70.71 27.05
N CYS A 195 32.01 -69.61 27.13
CA CYS A 195 32.12 -68.66 26.02
C CYS A 195 32.74 -69.30 24.76
N LEU A 196 33.81 -70.07 24.93
CA LEU A 196 34.46 -70.79 23.83
C LEU A 196 33.50 -71.79 23.17
N ARG A 197 32.71 -72.53 23.95
CA ARG A 197 31.66 -73.44 23.41
C ARG A 197 30.57 -72.71 22.62
N ARG A 198 30.37 -71.41 22.86
CA ARG A 198 29.43 -70.55 22.10
C ARG A 198 30.08 -69.86 20.89
N GLY A 199 31.35 -70.14 20.60
CA GLY A 199 32.11 -69.48 19.54
C GLY A 199 32.38 -68.00 19.84
N ALA A 200 32.66 -67.71 21.11
CA ALA A 200 32.99 -66.41 21.70
C ALA A 200 34.19 -66.59 22.66
N ASP A 201 34.62 -65.55 23.35
CA ASP A 201 35.48 -65.67 24.54
C ASP A 201 34.93 -64.76 25.66
N LEU A 202 35.49 -64.78 26.86
CA LEU A 202 35.16 -63.78 27.88
C LEU A 202 35.43 -62.37 27.35
N VAL A 203 34.56 -61.42 27.71
CA VAL A 203 34.61 -60.06 27.16
C VAL A 203 35.95 -59.36 27.41
N ILE A 204 36.45 -58.69 26.38
CA ILE A 204 37.65 -57.85 26.43
C ILE A 204 37.18 -56.39 26.42
N ILE A 205 37.57 -55.61 27.43
CA ILE A 205 37.09 -54.22 27.56
C ILE A 205 38.18 -53.27 27.06
N ASN A 206 38.00 -52.76 25.85
CA ASN A 206 38.99 -51.88 25.20
C ASN A 206 38.59 -50.40 25.17
N SER A 207 37.40 -50.05 25.66
CA SER A 207 36.91 -48.66 25.64
C SER A 207 36.07 -48.31 26.88
N ARG A 208 35.97 -47.01 27.16
CA ARG A 208 35.09 -46.48 28.21
C ARG A 208 33.63 -46.82 27.91
N GLU A 209 33.23 -46.75 26.64
CA GLU A 209 31.86 -46.98 26.18
C GLU A 209 31.45 -48.44 26.40
N GLU A 210 32.35 -49.38 26.11
CA GLU A 210 32.17 -50.82 26.37
C GLU A 210 32.11 -51.13 27.87
N ASN A 211 32.99 -50.54 28.67
CA ASN A 211 32.94 -50.66 30.14
C ASN A 211 31.60 -50.13 30.69
N SER A 212 31.13 -48.97 30.21
CA SER A 212 29.84 -48.40 30.58
C SER A 212 28.66 -49.24 30.10
N PHE A 213 28.78 -49.92 28.96
CA PHE A 213 27.77 -50.86 28.48
C PHE A 213 27.64 -52.06 29.43
N LEU A 214 28.74 -52.69 29.82
CA LEU A 214 28.73 -53.84 30.74
C LEU A 214 28.15 -53.50 32.12
N LYS A 215 28.45 -52.30 32.64
CA LYS A 215 27.88 -51.83 33.93
C LYS A 215 26.35 -51.79 33.95
N LYS A 216 25.68 -51.68 32.78
CA LYS A 216 24.20 -51.71 32.69
C LYS A 216 23.61 -53.07 33.04
N PHE A 217 24.38 -54.16 32.99
CA PHE A 217 23.90 -55.47 33.42
C PHE A 217 23.68 -55.53 34.94
N GLY A 218 24.31 -54.66 35.72
CA GLY A 218 24.07 -54.53 37.17
C GLY A 218 24.51 -55.74 38.00
N LEU A 219 25.26 -56.68 37.41
CA LEU A 219 25.78 -57.88 38.06
C LEU A 219 27.30 -57.81 38.18
N ARG A 220 27.84 -58.45 39.22
CA ARG A 220 29.27 -58.78 39.28
C ARG A 220 29.54 -59.88 38.27
N VAL A 221 30.45 -59.63 37.34
CA VAL A 221 30.70 -60.54 36.21
C VAL A 221 32.19 -60.78 36.00
N TRP A 222 32.55 -62.03 35.73
CA TRP A 222 33.84 -62.36 35.14
C TRP A 222 34.00 -61.70 33.77
N ILE A 223 35.19 -61.15 33.57
CA ILE A 223 35.66 -60.61 32.29
C ILE A 223 36.91 -61.37 31.86
N GLY A 224 37.33 -61.18 30.62
CA GLY A 224 38.44 -61.93 30.05
C GLY A 224 39.82 -61.49 30.54
N LEU A 225 39.95 -60.97 31.76
CA LEU A 225 41.18 -60.39 32.29
C LEU A 225 41.77 -61.34 33.35
N SER A 226 43.07 -61.66 33.26
CA SER A 226 43.79 -62.49 34.24
C SER A 226 45.29 -62.22 34.22
N ASP A 227 45.99 -62.53 35.29
CA ASP A 227 47.47 -62.58 35.36
C ASP A 227 48.02 -63.97 35.74
N LEU A 228 47.19 -65.01 35.60
CA LEU A 228 47.51 -66.44 35.77
C LEU A 228 48.85 -66.92 35.16
N GLU A 229 49.32 -66.28 34.08
CA GLU A 229 50.59 -66.64 33.45
C GLU A 229 51.81 -66.08 34.19
N THR A 230 51.70 -64.87 34.74
CA THR A 230 52.79 -64.14 35.37
C THR A 230 52.18 -63.12 36.33
N GLU A 231 52.33 -63.38 37.62
CA GLU A 231 51.85 -62.52 38.72
C GLU A 231 52.14 -61.03 38.47
N GLY A 232 51.10 -60.19 38.51
CA GLY A 232 51.18 -58.76 38.26
C GLY A 232 51.21 -58.35 36.79
N GLU A 233 51.30 -59.29 35.84
CA GLU A 233 51.19 -59.04 34.39
C GLU A 233 49.80 -59.43 33.86
N TRP A 234 48.84 -58.53 34.02
CA TRP A 234 47.48 -58.71 33.53
C TRP A 234 47.41 -58.75 31.99
N LYS A 235 46.69 -59.75 31.47
CA LYS A 235 46.42 -59.94 30.04
C LYS A 235 44.96 -60.27 29.81
N TRP A 236 44.49 -59.93 28.62
CA TRP A 236 43.21 -60.38 28.12
C TRP A 236 43.29 -61.83 27.64
N VAL A 237 42.14 -62.51 27.55
CA VAL A 237 42.02 -63.91 27.09
C VAL A 237 42.57 -64.14 25.67
N ASP A 238 42.70 -63.10 24.84
CA ASP A 238 43.35 -63.15 23.53
C ASP A 238 44.88 -62.97 23.58
N GLY A 239 45.45 -62.79 24.76
CA GLY A 239 46.87 -62.56 25.03
C GLY A 239 47.30 -61.09 24.92
N SER A 240 46.40 -60.17 24.59
CA SER A 240 46.73 -58.75 24.49
C SER A 240 46.94 -58.09 25.86
N SER A 241 47.86 -57.13 25.91
CA SER A 241 48.06 -56.27 27.09
C SER A 241 46.96 -55.21 27.19
N LEU A 242 46.75 -54.66 28.39
CA LEU A 242 45.71 -53.66 28.61
C LEU A 242 46.05 -52.34 27.91
N SER A 243 45.20 -51.91 26.99
CA SER A 243 45.19 -50.54 26.44
C SER A 243 44.24 -49.60 27.18
N TYR A 244 43.32 -50.15 27.96
CA TYR A 244 42.34 -49.43 28.77
C TYR A 244 42.23 -50.11 30.14
N THR A 245 42.06 -49.30 31.19
CA THR A 245 41.85 -49.79 32.56
C THR A 245 40.67 -49.10 33.21
N SER A 246 39.96 -49.83 34.06
CA SER A 246 38.90 -49.27 34.92
C SER A 246 38.91 -49.94 36.29
N TRP A 247 40.09 -50.28 36.83
CA TRP A 247 40.25 -50.80 38.20
C TRP A 247 39.52 -49.94 39.22
N ALA A 248 38.83 -50.59 40.16
CA ALA A 248 38.23 -49.90 41.28
C ALA A 248 39.31 -49.30 42.18
N LYS A 249 38.92 -48.36 43.03
CA LYS A 249 39.87 -47.69 43.92
C LYS A 249 40.57 -48.70 44.83
N GLY A 250 41.89 -48.81 44.68
CA GLY A 250 42.73 -49.72 45.47
C GLY A 250 42.87 -51.12 44.88
N GLN A 251 42.57 -51.32 43.60
CA GLN A 251 42.70 -52.59 42.89
C GLN A 251 43.70 -52.48 41.73
N PRO A 252 44.31 -53.60 41.29
CA PRO A 252 44.27 -54.92 41.93
C PRO A 252 45.06 -54.92 43.26
N ASP A 253 44.61 -55.65 44.28
CA ASP A 253 45.27 -55.70 45.60
C ASP A 253 45.81 -57.07 46.03
N ASP A 254 45.57 -58.12 45.25
CA ASP A 254 46.06 -59.48 45.44
C ASP A 254 45.92 -59.94 46.90
N ALA A 255 44.71 -59.81 47.48
CA ALA A 255 44.52 -59.87 48.92
C ALA A 255 43.83 -61.17 49.36
N PRO A 256 44.52 -62.12 50.05
CA PRO A 256 45.89 -62.11 50.62
C PRO A 256 47.00 -62.73 49.74
N GLY A 257 46.73 -62.98 48.46
CA GLY A 257 47.64 -63.57 47.47
C GLY A 257 46.93 -64.65 46.64
N GLY A 258 47.05 -64.59 45.31
CA GLY A 258 46.47 -65.52 44.34
C GLY A 258 45.12 -65.11 43.74
N GLU A 259 44.82 -63.81 43.68
CA GLU A 259 43.58 -63.27 43.11
C GLU A 259 43.65 -63.06 41.57
N ASP A 260 44.02 -64.08 40.83
CA ASP A 260 44.55 -63.90 39.46
C ASP A 260 43.50 -63.62 38.34
N CYS A 261 42.24 -63.35 38.68
CA CYS A 261 41.13 -63.21 37.72
C CYS A 261 40.31 -61.93 37.92
N GLY A 262 40.05 -61.22 36.82
CA GLY A 262 39.36 -59.93 36.84
C GLY A 262 37.83 -60.06 36.75
N GLU A 263 37.13 -59.32 37.60
CA GLU A 263 35.68 -59.10 37.53
C GLU A 263 35.33 -57.61 37.34
N VAL A 264 34.15 -57.32 36.81
CA VAL A 264 33.52 -56.00 36.89
C VAL A 264 32.62 -55.96 38.13
N ARG A 265 32.79 -54.92 38.95
CA ARG A 265 31.95 -54.64 40.13
C ARG A 265 31.19 -53.32 39.93
N PRO A 266 29.93 -53.35 39.45
CA PRO A 266 29.16 -52.13 39.24
C PRO A 266 29.03 -51.27 40.50
N GLU A 267 28.93 -51.89 41.67
CA GLU A 267 28.80 -51.21 42.97
C GLU A 267 30.09 -50.52 43.46
N ARG A 268 31.25 -50.89 42.92
CA ARG A 268 32.56 -50.26 43.22
C ARG A 268 33.06 -49.38 42.07
N ASP A 269 32.24 -49.19 41.04
CA ASP A 269 32.52 -48.42 39.83
C ASP A 269 33.80 -48.85 39.06
N GLY A 270 34.21 -50.11 39.18
CA GLY A 270 35.44 -50.57 38.52
C GLY A 270 35.67 -52.06 38.54
N TRP A 271 36.86 -52.46 38.12
CA TRP A 271 37.31 -53.85 38.09
C TRP A 271 37.97 -54.24 39.42
N ASN A 272 37.95 -55.53 39.72
CA ASN A 272 38.51 -56.13 40.94
C ASN A 272 39.20 -57.43 40.53
N ASP A 273 40.32 -57.74 41.14
CA ASP A 273 40.98 -59.03 41.06
C ASP A 273 40.37 -59.97 42.11
N LEU A 274 40.15 -61.23 41.79
CA LEU A 274 39.47 -62.18 42.68
C LEU A 274 39.98 -63.58 42.38
N PHE A 275 40.06 -64.43 43.41
CA PHE A 275 40.40 -65.85 43.22
C PHE A 275 39.52 -66.48 42.14
N CYS A 276 40.15 -66.99 41.08
CA CYS A 276 39.51 -67.56 39.89
C CYS A 276 38.49 -68.68 40.18
N THR A 277 38.57 -69.31 41.36
CA THR A 277 37.68 -70.38 41.83
C THR A 277 36.31 -69.87 42.30
N HIS A 278 36.12 -68.57 42.47
CA HIS A 278 34.82 -67.99 42.86
C HIS A 278 33.77 -68.20 41.76
N SER A 279 32.54 -68.47 42.17
CA SER A 279 31.41 -68.58 41.25
C SER A 279 30.75 -67.23 41.03
N LEU A 280 30.94 -66.63 39.86
CA LEU A 280 30.29 -65.39 39.43
C LEU A 280 29.55 -65.58 38.10
N HIS A 281 28.63 -64.66 37.80
CA HIS A 281 28.14 -64.49 36.43
C HIS A 281 29.32 -64.14 35.51
N TRP A 282 29.15 -64.27 34.20
CA TRP A 282 30.17 -63.90 33.21
C TRP A 282 29.54 -63.30 31.96
N VAL A 283 30.35 -62.56 31.21
CA VAL A 283 29.95 -62.01 29.91
C VAL A 283 30.85 -62.55 28.82
N CYS A 284 30.24 -63.15 27.80
CA CYS A 284 30.96 -63.54 26.58
C CYS A 284 30.86 -62.43 25.54
N GLU A 285 31.91 -62.26 24.75
CA GLU A 285 31.95 -61.37 23.59
C GLU A 285 32.28 -62.14 22.33
N LYS A 286 31.52 -61.86 21.26
CA LYS A 286 31.78 -62.36 19.91
C LYS A 286 31.78 -61.18 18.94
N LYS A 287 32.90 -60.99 18.22
CA LYS A 287 32.94 -59.98 17.15
C LYS A 287 31.91 -60.34 16.07
N THR A 288 31.15 -59.36 15.61
CA THR A 288 30.29 -59.56 14.44
C THR A 288 31.20 -59.72 13.21
N PRO A 289 30.91 -60.69 12.32
CA PRO A 289 31.64 -60.77 11.05
C PRO A 289 31.43 -59.44 10.31
N VAL A 290 32.51 -58.70 10.08
CA VAL A 290 32.47 -57.61 9.12
C VAL A 290 32.27 -58.28 7.76
N HIS A 291 31.02 -58.31 7.26
CA HIS A 291 30.82 -58.63 5.86
C HIS A 291 31.59 -57.57 5.06
N PRO A 292 32.61 -57.95 4.27
CA PRO A 292 33.19 -57.03 3.32
C PRO A 292 32.04 -56.62 2.41
N VAL A 293 31.72 -55.33 2.38
CA VAL A 293 30.80 -54.78 1.39
C VAL A 293 31.43 -55.12 0.04
N GLY A 294 30.84 -56.09 -0.66
CA GLY A 294 31.28 -56.46 -2.00
C GLY A 294 31.27 -55.21 -2.87
N ILE A 295 32.45 -54.87 -3.39
CA ILE A 295 32.69 -53.83 -4.39
C ILE A 295 32.01 -54.23 -5.69
#